data_AF-A0A1G1V8N0-F1
#
_entry.id   AF-A0A1G1V8N0-F1
#
_cell.length_a   1.000
_cell.length_b   1.000
_cell.length_c   1.000
_cell.angle_alpha   90.00
_cell.angle_beta   90.00
_cell.angle_gamma   90.00
#
_symmetry.space_group_name_H-M   'P 1'
#
loop_
_entity.id
_entity.type
_entity.pdbx_description
1 polymer ?
#
loop_
_entity_poly.entity_id
_entity_poly.type
_entity_poly.pdbx_seq_one_letter_code
_entity_poly.pdbx_strand_id
1 'polypeptide(L)'
;MENTFQSQNTEQKKSGFLKRNWFLILLAFVATVIVLAKIFLTKPQETVQAPTPPPAPTWNEITPGTTTIEQVRQKLGEPKTVVPEGDYLKFLYPSQSDGPEHEVLFSGTSTVLIKDRILGNGNIASFRQKYGPSEREFWGEHKSVGFKTYVWAARGIVVVAHENSGLIYESWYFTPQTMEQFLVVWGKDLTVDFSPDGY
;
A
#
# COMPACT_ATOMS: atom_id res chain seq x y z
N MET A 1 89.08 -1.63 47.95
CA MET A 1 88.19 -2.57 47.25
C MET A 1 87.54 -3.37 48.37
N GLU A 2 86.30 -3.11 48.74
CA GLU A 2 85.11 -3.61 48.06
C GLU A 2 83.85 -2.87 48.53
N ASN A 3 82.80 -2.94 47.71
CA ASN A 3 81.53 -2.21 47.76
C ASN A 3 80.69 -2.39 49.03
N THR A 4 80.14 -1.29 49.56
CA THR A 4 78.95 -1.30 50.42
C THR A 4 77.74 -0.88 49.59
N PHE A 5 76.90 -1.85 49.23
CA PHE A 5 75.61 -1.63 48.57
C PHE A 5 74.62 -0.98 49.53
N GLN A 6 74.23 0.25 49.24
CA GLN A 6 73.05 0.90 49.82
C GLN A 6 71.81 0.39 49.08
N SER A 7 71.02 -0.46 49.73
CA SER A 7 69.67 -0.83 49.28
C SER A 7 68.71 0.29 49.72
N GLN A 8 68.28 1.13 48.76
CA GLN A 8 67.14 2.02 49.00
C GLN A 8 65.84 1.24 48.79
N ASN A 9 65.18 0.94 49.91
CA ASN A 9 63.77 0.57 49.95
C ASN A 9 62.93 1.76 49.49
N THR A 10 62.39 1.72 48.27
CA THR A 10 61.25 2.56 47.90
C THR A 10 59.98 1.99 48.52
N GLU A 11 59.57 2.59 49.65
CA GLU A 11 58.25 2.38 50.25
C GLU A 11 57.13 2.72 49.26
N GLN A 12 56.22 1.77 49.09
CA GLN A 12 54.97 1.94 48.35
C GLN A 12 54.06 2.97 49.01
N LYS A 13 53.90 4.14 48.38
CA LYS A 13 52.84 5.10 48.71
C LYS A 13 51.67 5.01 47.71
N LYS A 14 50.93 3.89 47.72
CA LYS A 14 49.76 3.68 46.82
C LYS A 14 48.39 3.52 47.53
N SER A 15 48.31 3.59 48.86
CA SER A 15 47.05 3.28 49.57
C SER A 15 46.12 4.47 49.85
N GLY A 16 46.60 5.72 49.71
CA GLY A 16 45.81 6.92 50.04
C GLY A 16 44.87 7.43 48.94
N PHE A 17 45.19 7.18 47.67
CA PHE A 17 44.43 7.70 46.53
C PHE A 17 43.14 6.92 46.27
N LEU A 18 43.21 5.58 46.41
CA LEU A 18 42.07 4.68 46.22
C LEU A 18 40.95 4.91 47.25
N LYS A 19 41.29 5.21 48.51
CA LYS A 19 40.29 5.45 49.57
C LYS A 19 39.56 6.80 49.42
N ARG A 20 40.24 7.83 48.92
CA ARG A 20 39.65 9.19 48.78
C ARG A 20 38.77 9.32 47.55
N ASN A 21 39.07 8.56 46.49
CA ASN A 21 38.36 8.67 45.21
C ASN A 21 37.47 7.45 44.90
N TRP A 22 37.29 6.54 45.87
CA TRP A 22 36.47 5.33 45.72
C TRP A 22 35.06 5.61 45.20
N PHE A 23 34.43 6.69 45.69
CA PHE A 23 33.07 7.07 45.28
C PHE A 23 33.00 7.46 43.79
N LEU A 24 34.03 8.14 43.27
CA LEU A 24 34.13 8.51 41.86
C LEU A 24 34.42 7.29 40.96
N ILE A 25 35.21 6.34 41.45
CA ILE A 25 35.51 5.09 40.75
C ILE A 25 34.23 4.23 40.65
N LEU A 26 33.46 4.14 41.74
CA LEU A 26 32.17 3.43 41.75
C LEU A 26 31.20 4.07 40.76
N LEU A 27 31.11 5.41 40.73
CA LEU A 27 30.23 6.15 39.83
C LEU A 27 30.61 5.95 38.35
N ALA A 28 31.91 5.98 38.04
CA ALA A 28 32.41 5.70 36.70
C ALA A 28 32.13 4.26 36.26
N PHE A 29 32.26 3.29 37.18
CA PHE A 29 31.95 1.89 36.91
C PHE A 29 30.45 1.69 36.63
N VAL A 30 29.57 2.28 37.44
CA VAL A 30 28.11 2.22 37.22
C VAL A 30 27.72 2.86 35.89
N ALA A 31 28.28 4.03 35.55
CA ALA A 31 28.03 4.66 34.26
C ALA A 31 28.46 3.77 33.08
N THR A 32 29.62 3.11 33.20
CA THR A 32 30.12 2.18 32.18
C THR A 32 29.21 0.96 32.01
N VAL A 33 28.74 0.39 33.12
CA VAL A 33 27.80 -0.75 33.10
C VAL A 33 26.46 -0.35 32.46
N ILE A 34 25.95 0.86 32.71
CA ILE A 34 24.71 1.35 32.10
C ILE A 34 24.86 1.51 30.58
N VAL A 35 26.00 2.04 30.12
CA VAL A 35 26.28 2.19 28.68
C VAL A 35 26.41 0.82 28.02
N LEU A 36 27.13 -0.12 28.64
CA LEU A 36 27.26 -1.49 28.11
C LEU A 36 25.92 -2.22 28.11
N ALA A 37 25.10 -2.06 29.15
CA ALA A 37 23.75 -2.60 29.20
C ALA A 37 22.88 -2.03 28.08
N LYS A 38 22.93 -0.72 27.80
CA LYS A 38 22.22 -0.11 26.66
C LYS A 38 22.63 -0.73 25.33
N ILE A 39 23.94 -0.96 25.12
CA ILE A 39 24.45 -1.56 23.87
C ILE A 39 24.00 -3.02 23.75
N PHE A 40 24.05 -3.81 24.84
CA PHE A 40 23.65 -5.21 24.82
C PHE A 40 22.12 -5.45 24.84
N LEU A 41 21.33 -4.52 25.38
CA LEU A 41 19.85 -4.60 25.37
C LEU A 41 19.22 -4.04 24.10
N THR A 42 19.99 -3.36 23.24
CA THR A 42 19.48 -2.92 21.93
C THR A 42 19.49 -4.11 20.99
N LYS A 43 18.41 -4.91 21.01
CA LYS A 43 18.19 -5.94 19.99
C LYS A 43 18.22 -5.27 18.61
N PRO A 44 18.96 -5.82 17.63
CA PRO A 44 18.85 -5.39 16.25
C PRO A 44 17.38 -5.50 15.86
N GLN A 45 16.75 -4.37 15.60
CA GLN A 45 15.41 -4.37 15.05
C GLN A 45 15.58 -4.81 13.59
N GLU A 46 15.36 -6.11 13.35
CA GLU A 46 15.23 -6.63 11.99
C GLU A 46 14.14 -5.80 11.33
N THR A 47 14.55 -4.92 10.40
CA THR A 47 13.63 -4.24 9.51
C THR A 47 13.00 -5.32 8.64
N VAL A 48 11.86 -5.85 9.07
CA VAL A 48 10.96 -6.61 8.22
C VAL A 48 10.60 -5.67 7.09
N GLN A 49 11.26 -5.81 5.94
CA GLN A 49 10.85 -5.13 4.72
C GLN A 49 9.42 -5.59 4.46
N ALA A 50 8.47 -4.65 4.56
CA ALA A 50 7.11 -4.91 4.14
C ALA A 50 7.17 -5.45 2.70
N PRO A 51 6.46 -6.53 2.36
CA PRO A 51 6.47 -7.06 1.01
C PRO A 51 6.08 -5.93 0.05
N THR A 52 6.89 -5.73 -1.00
CA THR A 52 6.59 -4.74 -2.03
C THR A 52 5.18 -5.00 -2.55
N PRO A 53 4.27 -4.00 -2.54
CA PRO A 53 2.93 -4.20 -3.05
C PRO A 53 3.01 -4.68 -4.51
N PRO A 54 2.11 -5.58 -4.93
CA PRO A 54 2.09 -6.03 -6.31
C PRO A 54 1.93 -4.84 -7.27
N PRO A 55 2.44 -4.95 -8.51
CA PRO A 55 2.33 -3.87 -9.47
C PRO A 55 0.86 -3.55 -9.77
N ALA A 56 0.57 -2.26 -9.96
CA ALA A 56 -0.75 -1.81 -10.38
C ALA A 56 -1.10 -2.39 -11.76
N PRO A 57 -2.36 -2.80 -11.98
CA PRO A 57 -2.79 -3.32 -13.26
C PRO A 57 -2.90 -2.19 -14.28
N THR A 58 -2.84 -2.54 -15.56
CA THR A 58 -2.86 -1.58 -16.66
C THR A 58 -4.07 -1.80 -17.56
N TRP A 59 -4.61 -0.70 -18.09
CA TRP A 59 -5.65 -0.69 -19.12
C TRP A 59 -5.20 0.22 -20.25
N ASN A 60 -5.09 -0.30 -21.48
CA ASN A 60 -4.55 0.44 -22.63
C ASN A 60 -3.22 1.16 -22.31
N GLU A 61 -2.34 0.46 -21.58
CA GLU A 61 -1.06 0.98 -21.10
C GLU A 61 -1.15 2.23 -20.20
N ILE A 62 -2.32 2.47 -19.59
CA ILE A 62 -2.54 3.46 -18.54
C ILE A 62 -2.51 2.72 -17.21
N THR A 63 -1.64 3.19 -16.34
CA THR A 63 -1.37 2.61 -15.03
C THR A 63 -1.81 3.60 -13.94
N PRO A 64 -2.80 3.24 -13.10
CA PRO A 64 -3.20 4.06 -11.97
C PRO A 64 -2.01 4.34 -11.03
N GLY A 65 -1.90 5.60 -10.61
CA GLY A 65 -0.85 6.13 -9.76
C GLY A 65 0.35 6.71 -10.51
N THR A 66 0.54 6.38 -11.80
CA THR A 66 1.74 6.80 -12.55
C THR A 66 1.44 7.51 -13.87
N THR A 67 0.41 7.11 -14.61
CA THR A 67 0.10 7.73 -15.90
C THR A 67 -0.54 9.11 -15.73
N THR A 68 0.03 10.12 -16.40
CA THR A 68 -0.45 11.51 -16.30
C THR A 68 -1.59 11.83 -17.27
N ILE A 69 -2.26 12.96 -17.07
CA ILE A 69 -3.30 13.47 -17.98
C ILE A 69 -2.79 13.58 -19.42
N GLU A 70 -1.58 14.11 -19.62
CA GLU A 70 -0.98 14.28 -20.94
C GLU A 70 -0.73 12.93 -21.61
N GLN A 71 -0.24 11.95 -20.85
CA GLN A 71 -0.01 10.60 -21.35
C GLN A 71 -1.31 9.87 -21.69
N VAL A 72 -2.37 10.07 -20.90
CA VAL A 72 -3.70 9.53 -21.22
C VAL A 72 -4.22 10.13 -22.53
N ARG A 73 -4.09 11.46 -22.71
CA ARG A 73 -4.47 12.11 -23.97
C ARG A 73 -3.66 11.61 -25.18
N GLN A 74 -2.37 11.34 -25.00
CA GLN A 74 -1.54 10.75 -26.05
C GLN A 74 -1.99 9.34 -26.44
N LYS A 75 -2.45 8.54 -25.46
CA LYS A 75 -2.87 7.15 -25.68
C LYS A 75 -4.29 7.01 -26.20
N LEU A 76 -5.23 7.84 -25.70
CA LEU A 76 -6.67 7.71 -25.98
C LEU A 76 -7.24 8.85 -26.84
N GLY A 77 -6.47 9.90 -27.08
CA GLY A 77 -6.97 11.14 -27.66
C GLY A 77 -7.63 12.07 -26.63
N GLU A 78 -8.31 13.10 -27.13
CA GLU A 78 -9.08 14.00 -26.27
C GLU A 78 -10.36 13.30 -25.76
N PRO A 79 -10.73 13.50 -24.48
CA PRO A 79 -11.98 12.97 -23.96
C PRO A 79 -13.17 13.67 -24.63
N LYS A 80 -14.29 12.97 -24.72
CA LYS A 80 -15.55 13.54 -25.20
C LYS A 80 -16.08 14.59 -24.21
N THR A 81 -15.94 14.32 -22.91
CA THR A 81 -16.40 15.21 -21.84
C THR A 81 -15.39 15.21 -20.69
N VAL A 82 -15.21 16.37 -20.07
CA VAL A 82 -14.46 16.53 -18.82
C VAL A 82 -15.39 17.07 -17.74
N VAL A 83 -15.48 16.37 -16.61
CA VAL A 83 -16.40 16.68 -15.51
C VAL A 83 -15.61 16.76 -14.20
N PRO A 84 -15.69 17.88 -13.44
CA PRO A 84 -15.23 17.91 -12.07
C PRO A 84 -16.11 17.01 -11.19
N GLU A 85 -15.51 16.12 -10.40
CA GLU A 85 -16.22 15.19 -9.51
C GLU A 85 -15.57 15.20 -8.13
N GLY A 86 -16.06 16.07 -7.25
CA GLY A 86 -15.43 16.33 -5.96
C GLY A 86 -13.99 16.82 -6.13
N ASP A 87 -13.04 16.09 -5.54
CA ASP A 87 -11.60 16.36 -5.64
C ASP A 87 -10.94 15.75 -6.90
N TYR A 88 -11.74 15.10 -7.76
CA TYR A 88 -11.26 14.44 -8.96
C TYR A 88 -11.65 15.19 -10.23
N LEU A 89 -10.83 15.01 -11.26
CA LEU A 89 -11.18 15.37 -12.62
C LEU A 89 -11.52 14.09 -13.39
N LYS A 90 -12.76 13.96 -13.87
CA LYS A 90 -13.24 12.79 -14.61
C LYS A 90 -13.24 13.05 -16.11
N PHE A 91 -12.55 12.21 -16.86
CA PHE A 91 -12.55 12.21 -18.32
C PHE A 91 -13.44 11.08 -18.82
N LEU A 92 -14.34 11.40 -19.75
CA LEU A 92 -15.25 10.44 -20.38
C LEU A 92 -14.81 10.16 -21.81
N TYR A 93 -14.54 8.89 -22.10
CA TYR A 93 -14.11 8.40 -23.40
C TYR A 93 -15.18 7.51 -24.03
N PRO A 94 -15.41 7.59 -25.35
CA PRO A 94 -16.41 6.77 -26.02
C PRO A 94 -16.09 5.28 -25.85
N SER A 95 -17.13 4.48 -25.59
CA SER A 95 -17.01 3.01 -25.65
C SER A 95 -17.06 2.53 -27.10
N GLN A 96 -16.48 1.36 -27.36
CA GLN A 96 -16.48 0.74 -28.69
C GLN A 96 -17.87 0.20 -29.08
N SER A 97 -18.72 -0.07 -28.10
CA SER A 97 -20.15 -0.38 -28.28
C SER A 97 -20.99 0.85 -27.93
N ASP A 98 -22.26 0.90 -28.34
CA ASP A 98 -23.26 1.92 -27.90
C ASP A 98 -23.55 1.85 -26.37
N GLY A 99 -22.64 1.29 -25.59
CA GLY A 99 -22.67 1.22 -24.13
C GLY A 99 -22.15 2.51 -23.47
N PRO A 100 -22.12 2.52 -22.13
CA PRO A 100 -21.70 3.69 -21.38
C PRO A 100 -20.22 4.04 -21.59
N GLU A 101 -19.88 5.31 -21.47
CA GLU A 101 -18.52 5.82 -21.66
C GLU A 101 -17.52 5.24 -20.65
N HIS A 102 -16.28 5.00 -21.09
CA HIS A 102 -15.17 4.69 -20.19
C HIS A 102 -14.85 5.92 -19.35
N GLU A 103 -14.52 5.72 -18.08
CA GLU A 103 -14.17 6.80 -17.16
C GLU A 103 -12.71 6.72 -16.76
N VAL A 104 -11.99 7.84 -16.83
CA VAL A 104 -10.64 7.97 -16.28
C VAL A 104 -10.64 9.12 -15.29
N LEU A 105 -10.38 8.83 -14.02
CA LEU A 105 -10.37 9.82 -12.94
C LEU A 105 -8.93 10.18 -12.61
N PHE A 106 -8.71 11.48 -12.37
CA PHE A 106 -7.41 12.03 -11.98
C PHE A 106 -7.50 12.73 -10.62
N SER A 107 -6.46 12.56 -9.82
CA SER A 107 -6.21 13.39 -8.63
C SER A 107 -4.93 14.17 -8.87
N GLY A 108 -5.02 15.49 -8.89
CA GLY A 108 -3.92 16.32 -9.40
C GLY A 108 -3.60 15.97 -10.86
N THR A 109 -2.41 15.46 -11.11
CA THR A 109 -1.91 15.18 -12.48
C THR A 109 -1.91 13.70 -12.85
N SER A 110 -2.19 12.78 -11.91
CA SER A 110 -2.07 11.34 -12.13
C SER A 110 -3.42 10.62 -12.11
N THR A 111 -3.51 9.57 -12.91
CA THR A 111 -4.70 8.70 -12.98
C THR A 111 -4.86 7.95 -11.66
N VAL A 112 -6.06 7.89 -11.10
CA VAL A 112 -6.33 7.19 -9.82
C VAL A 112 -7.34 6.06 -9.95
N LEU A 113 -8.26 6.15 -10.91
CA LEU A 113 -9.24 5.11 -11.21
C LEU A 113 -9.55 5.13 -12.69
N ILE A 114 -9.66 3.94 -13.26
CA ILE A 114 -10.15 3.73 -14.63
C ILE A 114 -11.35 2.79 -14.52
N LYS A 115 -12.50 3.18 -15.08
CA LYS A 115 -13.65 2.29 -15.26
C LYS A 115 -13.79 1.95 -16.73
N ASP A 116 -13.40 0.72 -17.05
CA ASP A 116 -13.50 0.16 -18.38
C ASP A 116 -14.88 -0.48 -18.59
N ARG A 117 -15.75 0.19 -19.34
CA ARG A 117 -17.13 -0.24 -19.58
C ARG A 117 -17.23 -0.97 -20.91
N ILE A 118 -17.22 -2.30 -20.84
CA ILE A 118 -17.05 -3.20 -21.99
C ILE A 118 -18.23 -4.15 -22.17
N LEU A 119 -19.45 -3.69 -21.89
CA LEU A 119 -20.68 -4.50 -21.93
C LEU A 119 -20.64 -5.55 -23.04
N GLY A 120 -20.55 -6.83 -22.65
CA GLY A 120 -20.58 -7.96 -23.58
C GLY A 120 -19.24 -8.59 -23.96
N ASN A 121 -18.11 -7.94 -23.69
CA ASN A 121 -16.79 -8.48 -24.00
C ASN A 121 -16.10 -9.07 -22.75
N GLY A 122 -15.77 -10.36 -22.81
CA GLY A 122 -15.05 -11.07 -21.75
C GLY A 122 -15.96 -11.84 -20.78
N ASN A 123 -15.33 -12.53 -19.82
CA ASN A 123 -16.02 -13.33 -18.81
C ASN A 123 -15.25 -13.28 -17.48
N ILE A 124 -15.95 -13.21 -16.35
CA ILE A 124 -15.34 -13.20 -15.02
C ILE A 124 -14.38 -14.37 -14.77
N ALA A 125 -14.57 -15.51 -15.45
CA ALA A 125 -13.69 -16.67 -15.36
C ALA A 125 -12.25 -16.34 -15.76
N SER A 126 -12.02 -15.47 -16.75
CA SER A 126 -10.66 -15.09 -17.17
C SER A 126 -9.93 -14.29 -16.09
N PHE A 127 -10.66 -13.45 -15.35
CA PHE A 127 -10.12 -12.71 -14.22
C PHE A 127 -9.81 -13.64 -13.04
N ARG A 128 -10.69 -14.61 -12.75
CA ARG A 128 -10.41 -15.63 -11.73
C ARG A 128 -9.20 -16.48 -12.07
N GLN A 129 -9.01 -16.83 -13.34
CA GLN A 129 -7.82 -17.54 -13.80
C GLN A 129 -6.55 -16.70 -13.62
N LYS A 130 -6.61 -15.40 -13.89
CA LYS A 130 -5.46 -14.48 -13.83
C LYS A 130 -5.10 -14.07 -12.40
N TYR A 131 -6.09 -13.80 -11.56
CA TYR A 131 -5.92 -13.18 -10.24
C TYR A 131 -6.27 -14.11 -9.06
N GLY A 132 -6.80 -15.30 -9.32
CA GLY A 132 -7.36 -16.18 -8.30
C GLY A 132 -8.79 -15.80 -7.90
N PRO A 133 -9.36 -16.41 -6.85
CA PRO A 133 -10.66 -16.00 -6.32
C PRO A 133 -10.62 -14.54 -5.87
N SER A 134 -11.74 -13.83 -5.99
CA SER A 134 -11.88 -12.47 -5.44
C SER A 134 -11.76 -12.49 -3.92
N GLU A 135 -11.19 -11.42 -3.36
CA GLU A 135 -11.06 -11.24 -1.91
C GLU A 135 -12.43 -11.09 -1.24
N ARG A 136 -13.34 -10.37 -1.91
CA ARG A 136 -14.73 -10.23 -1.49
C ARG A 136 -15.64 -9.96 -2.69
N GLU A 137 -16.90 -10.33 -2.52
CA GLU A 137 -17.98 -10.07 -3.47
C GLU A 137 -19.02 -9.16 -2.83
N PHE A 138 -19.55 -8.21 -3.60
CA PHE A 138 -20.55 -7.25 -3.15
C PHE A 138 -21.65 -7.06 -4.19
N TRP A 139 -22.75 -6.47 -3.77
CA TRP A 139 -23.81 -5.92 -4.60
C TRP A 139 -23.63 -4.41 -4.72
N GLY A 140 -23.81 -3.88 -5.93
CA GLY A 140 -23.75 -2.46 -6.22
C GLY A 140 -24.99 -1.98 -6.98
N GLU A 141 -24.83 -0.96 -7.81
CA GLU A 141 -25.91 -0.30 -8.57
C GLU A 141 -26.76 -1.28 -9.39
N HIS A 142 -26.14 -2.28 -10.02
CA HIS A 142 -26.80 -3.21 -10.94
C HIS A 142 -27.28 -4.52 -10.27
N LYS A 143 -27.43 -4.52 -8.94
CA LYS A 143 -27.86 -5.72 -8.20
C LYS A 143 -29.23 -6.25 -8.63
N SER A 144 -30.17 -5.36 -8.97
CA SER A 144 -31.55 -5.72 -9.35
C SER A 144 -31.63 -6.56 -10.63
N VAL A 145 -30.59 -6.50 -11.47
CA VAL A 145 -30.47 -7.25 -12.72
C VAL A 145 -29.36 -8.32 -12.63
N GLY A 146 -28.99 -8.73 -11.41
CA GLY A 146 -28.14 -9.90 -11.17
C GLY A 146 -26.63 -9.66 -11.34
N PHE A 147 -26.17 -8.41 -11.32
CA PHE A 147 -24.74 -8.11 -11.37
C PHE A 147 -24.12 -7.99 -9.99
N LYS A 148 -22.99 -8.67 -9.82
CA LYS A 148 -22.19 -8.68 -8.60
C LYS A 148 -20.83 -8.04 -8.86
N THR A 149 -20.26 -7.45 -7.82
CA THR A 149 -18.96 -6.77 -7.84
C THR A 149 -17.93 -7.67 -7.18
N TYR A 150 -16.98 -8.18 -7.97
CA TYR A 150 -15.89 -9.04 -7.54
C TYR A 150 -14.64 -8.18 -7.33
N VAL A 151 -14.07 -8.21 -6.12
CA VAL A 151 -13.01 -7.28 -5.73
C VAL A 151 -11.71 -8.03 -5.44
N TRP A 152 -10.62 -7.60 -6.09
CA TRP A 152 -9.24 -7.96 -5.78
C TRP A 152 -8.49 -6.68 -5.40
N ALA A 153 -8.75 -6.15 -4.20
CA ALA A 153 -8.24 -4.85 -3.77
C ALA A 153 -6.71 -4.83 -3.72
N ALA A 154 -6.10 -5.90 -3.21
CA ALA A 154 -4.65 -6.06 -3.18
C ALA A 154 -4.04 -6.23 -4.59
N ARG A 155 -4.86 -6.38 -5.64
CA ARG A 155 -4.42 -6.40 -7.05
C ARG A 155 -4.86 -5.18 -7.84
N GLY A 156 -5.58 -4.24 -7.22
CA GLY A 156 -6.05 -3.03 -7.91
C GLY A 156 -7.15 -3.28 -8.93
N ILE A 157 -7.92 -4.38 -8.80
CA ILE A 157 -8.96 -4.77 -9.78
C ILE A 157 -10.32 -4.92 -9.11
N VAL A 158 -11.34 -4.43 -9.79
CA VAL A 158 -12.75 -4.79 -9.58
C VAL A 158 -13.33 -5.25 -10.90
N VAL A 159 -14.24 -6.22 -10.86
CA VAL A 159 -15.05 -6.58 -12.02
C VAL A 159 -16.50 -6.64 -11.61
N VAL A 160 -17.36 -5.92 -12.33
CA VAL A 160 -18.81 -6.02 -12.21
C VAL A 160 -19.30 -6.99 -13.29
N ALA A 161 -19.81 -8.14 -12.87
CA ALA A 161 -20.25 -9.18 -13.79
C ALA A 161 -21.55 -9.83 -13.33
N HIS A 162 -22.33 -10.29 -14.31
CA HIS A 162 -23.58 -11.00 -14.04
C HIS A 162 -23.29 -12.33 -13.35
N GLU A 163 -23.94 -12.60 -12.22
CA GLU A 163 -23.58 -13.70 -11.32
C GLU A 163 -23.67 -15.08 -12.01
N ASN A 164 -24.67 -15.27 -12.87
CA ASN A 164 -24.92 -16.56 -13.52
C ASN A 164 -24.18 -16.74 -14.85
N SER A 165 -24.14 -15.70 -15.69
CA SER A 165 -23.55 -15.81 -17.04
C SER A 165 -22.07 -15.43 -17.07
N GLY A 166 -21.58 -14.74 -16.03
CA GLY A 166 -20.23 -14.20 -15.97
C GLY A 166 -19.98 -13.04 -16.95
N LEU A 167 -21.03 -12.53 -17.61
CA LEU A 167 -20.96 -11.41 -18.53
C LEU A 167 -20.46 -10.17 -17.81
N ILE A 168 -19.41 -9.54 -18.33
CA ILE A 168 -18.83 -8.34 -17.73
C ILE A 168 -19.61 -7.11 -18.17
N TYR A 169 -19.97 -6.28 -17.18
CA TYR A 169 -20.52 -4.95 -17.40
C TYR A 169 -19.39 -3.92 -17.43
N GLU A 170 -18.53 -3.93 -16.41
CA GLU A 170 -17.37 -3.05 -16.33
C GLU A 170 -16.24 -3.66 -15.48
N SER A 171 -15.02 -3.20 -15.69
CA SER A 171 -13.85 -3.52 -14.88
C SER A 171 -13.20 -2.24 -14.38
N TRP A 172 -12.76 -2.21 -13.12
CA TRP A 172 -12.06 -1.06 -12.56
C TRP A 172 -10.58 -1.37 -12.33
N TYR A 173 -9.75 -0.36 -12.61
CA TYR A 173 -8.30 -0.41 -12.40
C TYR A 173 -7.90 0.74 -11.48
N PHE A 174 -7.24 0.41 -10.36
CA PHE A 174 -6.75 1.38 -9.38
C PHE A 174 -5.42 0.90 -8.77
N THR A 175 -4.75 1.75 -8.01
CA THR A 175 -3.52 1.37 -7.31
C THR A 175 -3.83 0.32 -6.24
N PRO A 176 -3.10 -0.82 -6.18
CA PRO A 176 -3.29 -1.85 -5.17
C PRO A 176 -3.29 -1.30 -3.75
N GLN A 177 -4.28 -1.73 -2.96
CA GLN A 177 -4.54 -1.23 -1.62
C GLN A 177 -5.25 -2.29 -0.77
N THR A 178 -5.43 -2.06 0.53
CA THR A 178 -6.19 -3.00 1.36
C THR A 178 -7.69 -2.94 1.05
N MET A 179 -8.43 -3.99 1.40
CA MET A 179 -9.88 -4.03 1.23
C MET A 179 -10.57 -2.88 1.99
N GLU A 180 -10.08 -2.55 3.19
CA GLU A 180 -10.61 -1.46 4.02
C GLU A 180 -10.41 -0.10 3.33
N GLN A 181 -9.22 0.14 2.77
CA GLN A 181 -8.94 1.35 2.00
C GLN A 181 -9.80 1.42 0.75
N PHE A 182 -9.95 0.31 0.04
CA PHE A 182 -10.83 0.22 -1.13
C PHE A 182 -12.28 0.59 -0.79
N LEU A 183 -12.84 0.05 0.30
CA LEU A 183 -14.22 0.34 0.69
C LEU A 183 -14.43 1.81 1.07
N VAL A 184 -13.41 2.44 1.65
CA VAL A 184 -13.47 3.87 2.00
C VAL A 184 -13.37 4.76 0.76
N VAL A 185 -12.54 4.42 -0.23
CA VAL A 185 -12.30 5.31 -1.38
C VAL A 185 -13.28 5.04 -2.53
N TRP A 186 -13.48 3.77 -2.89
CA TRP A 186 -14.20 3.37 -4.10
C TRP A 186 -15.45 2.52 -3.82
N GLY A 187 -15.51 1.83 -2.69
CA GLY A 187 -16.56 0.85 -2.39
C GLY A 187 -17.68 1.33 -1.47
N LYS A 188 -17.87 2.65 -1.31
CA LYS A 188 -18.82 3.22 -0.33
C LYS A 188 -20.26 2.73 -0.52
N ASP A 189 -20.68 2.53 -1.77
CA ASP A 189 -22.04 2.12 -2.13
C ASP A 189 -22.18 0.61 -2.30
N LEU A 190 -21.13 -0.17 -1.97
CA LEU A 190 -21.14 -1.62 -2.07
C LEU A 190 -21.70 -2.24 -0.78
N THR A 191 -22.61 -3.20 -0.93
CA THR A 191 -23.22 -3.94 0.18
C THR A 191 -23.00 -5.44 0.03
N VAL A 192 -22.91 -6.17 1.14
CA VAL A 192 -22.87 -7.63 1.13
C VAL A 192 -24.26 -8.26 1.01
N ASP A 193 -25.30 -7.49 1.32
CA ASP A 193 -26.67 -7.99 1.37
C ASP A 193 -27.37 -7.78 0.02
N PHE A 194 -27.89 -8.88 -0.54
CA PHE A 194 -28.87 -8.79 -1.60
C PHE A 194 -30.22 -8.42 -0.98
N SER A 195 -30.45 -7.13 -0.76
CA SER A 195 -31.79 -6.63 -0.51
C SER A 195 -32.40 -6.21 -1.85
N PRO A 196 -33.38 -6.97 -2.39
CA PRO A 196 -34.08 -6.59 -3.62
C PRO A 196 -34.98 -5.35 -3.43
N ASP A 197 -35.19 -4.94 -2.19
CA ASP A 197 -36.14 -3.89 -1.82
C ASP A 197 -35.41 -2.57 -1.65
N GLY A 198 -35.16 -1.91 -2.78
CA GLY A 198 -34.72 -0.53 -2.86
C GLY A 198 -35.63 0.25 -3.80
N TYR A 199 -36.93 0.29 -3.47
CA TYR A 199 -37.88 1.29 -3.96
C TYR A 199 -38.26 2.20 -2.79
#